data_AF-A0AAN8FJN5-F1
#
_entry.id   AF-A0AAN8FJN5-F1
#
_cell.length_a   1.000
_cell.length_b   1.000
_cell.length_c   1.000
_cell.angle_alpha   90.00
_cell.angle_beta   90.00
_cell.angle_gamma   90.00
#
_symmetry.space_group_name_H-M   'P 1'
#
loop_
_entity.id
_entity.type
_entity.pdbx_description
1 polymer ?
#
loop_
_entity_poly.entity_id
_entity_poly.type
_entity_poly.pdbx_seq_one_letter_code
_entity_poly.pdbx_strand_id
1 'polypeptide(L)'
;MKSAIEGLQKEIRQNRDEFKRRIERLEDRLTYNNKDVTSGGTEPEKILAAVNKESEDISGMMEKQVENLQSAMETRKEEPARIAKIAEPRPEADESRTVQAEKMRINRLLVQCEREIIEIDKHLRHNWIRARVFGSRTMKETGSHIVCVYCKKHGDHYADVCPKLKTVANAYSFWRMKDDAGFA
;
A
#
# COMPACT_ATOMS: atom_id res chain seq x y z
N MET A 1 -21.01 14.94 -22.65
CA MET A 1 -19.74 14.66 -21.93
C MET A 1 -19.93 14.28 -20.46
N LYS A 2 -20.72 15.01 -19.64
CA LYS A 2 -20.94 14.65 -18.20
C LYS A 2 -21.42 13.20 -17.97
N SER A 3 -22.38 12.74 -18.76
CA SER A 3 -22.94 11.36 -18.66
C SER A 3 -21.91 10.25 -18.94
N ALA A 4 -20.94 10.47 -19.82
CA ALA A 4 -19.90 9.47 -20.12
C ALA A 4 -18.86 9.38 -18.99
N ILE A 5 -18.52 10.52 -18.38
CA ILE A 5 -17.60 10.57 -17.24
C ILE A 5 -18.23 9.93 -16.00
N GLU A 6 -19.52 10.18 -15.76
CA GLU A 6 -20.27 9.54 -14.67
C GLU A 6 -20.37 8.02 -14.83
N GLY A 7 -20.54 7.54 -16.07
CA GLY A 7 -20.49 6.11 -16.40
C GLY A 7 -19.15 5.48 -16.05
N LEU A 8 -18.05 6.07 -16.51
CA LEU A 8 -16.69 5.59 -16.20
C LEU A 8 -16.38 5.63 -14.71
N GLN A 9 -16.82 6.67 -14.00
CA GLN A 9 -16.65 6.75 -12.54
C GLN A 9 -17.45 5.67 -11.79
N LYS A 10 -18.58 5.21 -12.34
CA LYS A 10 -19.37 4.12 -11.77
C LYS A 10 -18.69 2.77 -12.00
N GLU A 11 -18.18 2.52 -13.20
CA GLU A 11 -17.43 1.30 -13.52
C GLU A 11 -16.14 1.19 -12.69
N ILE A 12 -15.39 2.28 -12.55
CA ILE A 12 -14.18 2.31 -11.71
C ILE A 12 -14.52 1.97 -10.25
N ARG A 13 -15.64 2.49 -9.72
CA ARG A 13 -16.09 2.18 -8.36
C ARG A 13 -16.49 0.71 -8.23
N GLN A 14 -17.23 0.16 -9.20
CA GLN A 14 -17.62 -1.24 -9.20
C GLN A 14 -16.40 -2.18 -9.24
N ASN A 15 -15.44 -1.90 -10.13
CA ASN A 15 -14.20 -2.69 -10.24
C ASN A 15 -13.37 -2.62 -8.97
N ARG A 16 -13.26 -1.44 -8.35
CA ARG A 16 -12.57 -1.28 -7.06
C ARG A 16 -13.23 -2.12 -5.95
N ASP A 17 -14.55 -2.07 -5.85
CA ASP A 17 -15.28 -2.78 -4.79
C ASP A 17 -15.31 -4.30 -5.02
N GLU A 18 -15.27 -4.74 -6.28
CA GLU A 18 -15.08 -6.16 -6.62
C GLU A 18 -13.66 -6.64 -6.27
N PHE A 19 -12.64 -5.82 -6.59
CA PHE A 19 -11.25 -6.13 -6.26
C PHE A 19 -11.04 -6.24 -4.75
N LYS A 20 -11.62 -5.30 -3.98
CA LYS A 20 -11.58 -5.31 -2.52
C LYS A 20 -12.18 -6.60 -1.94
N ARG A 21 -13.38 -6.99 -2.38
CA ARG A 21 -14.02 -8.24 -1.95
C ARG A 21 -13.20 -9.49 -2.32
N ARG A 22 -12.42 -9.41 -3.39
CA ARG A 22 -11.58 -10.52 -3.84
C ARG A 22 -10.31 -10.64 -2.99
N ILE A 23 -9.71 -9.51 -2.62
CA ILE A 23 -8.60 -9.47 -1.65
C ILE A 23 -9.04 -10.04 -0.31
N GLU A 24 -10.18 -9.56 0.23
CA GLU A 24 -10.70 -10.04 1.52
C GLU A 24 -10.89 -11.58 1.52
N ARG A 25 -11.43 -12.15 0.44
CA ARG A 25 -11.55 -13.62 0.29
C ARG A 25 -10.21 -14.35 0.25
N LEU A 26 -9.18 -13.76 -0.37
CA LEU A 26 -7.84 -14.34 -0.41
C LEU A 26 -7.16 -14.27 0.96
N GLU A 27 -7.32 -13.16 1.68
CA GLU A 27 -6.81 -12.99 3.04
C GLU A 27 -7.45 -13.99 4.02
N ASP A 28 -8.77 -14.20 3.91
CA ASP A 28 -9.48 -15.21 4.70
C ASP A 28 -8.97 -16.63 4.42
N ARG A 29 -8.77 -16.97 3.13
CA ARG A 29 -8.22 -18.29 2.72
C ARG A 29 -6.78 -18.48 3.18
N LEU A 30 -5.93 -17.46 3.07
CA LEU A 30 -4.56 -17.50 3.57
C LEU A 30 -4.52 -17.65 5.08
N THR A 31 -5.42 -16.97 5.80
CA THR A 31 -5.53 -17.10 7.26
C THR A 31 -5.99 -18.49 7.66
N TYR A 32 -6.93 -19.08 6.94
CA TYR A 32 -7.38 -20.45 7.12
C TYR A 32 -6.26 -21.46 6.85
N ASN A 33 -5.59 -21.36 5.70
CA ASN A 33 -4.49 -22.25 5.33
C ASN A 33 -3.32 -22.14 6.32
N ASN A 34 -2.96 -20.93 6.76
CA ASN A 34 -1.92 -20.75 7.78
C ASN A 34 -2.30 -21.39 9.12
N LYS A 35 -3.57 -21.30 9.54
CA LYS A 35 -4.05 -21.98 10.75
C LYS A 35 -3.92 -23.50 10.62
N ASP A 36 -4.33 -24.07 9.48
CA ASP A 36 -4.18 -25.50 9.21
C ASP A 36 -2.70 -25.95 9.21
N VAL A 37 -1.80 -25.19 8.57
CA VAL A 37 -0.35 -25.45 8.56
C VAL A 37 0.23 -25.40 9.98
N THR A 38 -0.14 -24.40 10.78
CA THR A 38 0.34 -24.28 12.17
C THR A 38 -0.23 -25.33 13.13
N SER A 39 -1.37 -25.94 12.78
CA SER A 39 -1.98 -27.03 13.55
C SER A 39 -1.45 -28.42 13.21
N GLY A 40 -0.52 -28.54 12.24
CA GLY A 40 0.18 -29.78 11.91
C GLY A 40 -0.68 -30.84 11.21
N GLY A 41 -1.85 -30.47 10.66
CA GLY A 41 -2.85 -31.41 10.14
C GLY A 41 -2.74 -31.77 8.66
N THR A 42 -1.93 -31.08 7.86
CA THR A 42 -1.86 -31.27 6.40
C THR A 42 -0.45 -31.54 5.90
N GLU A 43 -0.31 -32.59 5.08
CA GLU A 43 0.94 -32.92 4.40
C GLU A 43 1.40 -31.73 3.53
N PRO A 44 2.69 -31.33 3.60
CA PRO A 44 3.23 -30.17 2.89
C PRO A 44 2.98 -30.21 1.37
N GLU A 45 2.84 -31.40 0.79
CA GLU A 45 2.52 -31.61 -0.62
C GLU A 45 1.13 -31.09 -1.01
N LYS A 46 0.13 -31.18 -0.11
CA LYS A 46 -1.22 -30.66 -0.37
C LYS A 46 -1.25 -29.13 -0.33
N ILE A 47 -0.44 -28.53 0.54
CA ILE A 47 -0.28 -27.07 0.62
C ILE A 47 0.43 -26.56 -0.64
N LEU A 48 1.49 -27.23 -1.08
CA LEU A 48 2.18 -26.89 -2.33
C LEU A 48 1.26 -26.98 -3.54
N ALA A 49 0.43 -28.03 -3.63
CA ALA A 49 -0.54 -28.20 -4.70
C ALA A 49 -1.61 -27.09 -4.70
N ALA A 50 -2.08 -26.68 -3.53
CA ALA A 50 -3.04 -25.59 -3.40
C ALA A 50 -2.44 -24.23 -3.81
N VAL A 51 -1.19 -23.96 -3.40
CA VAL A 51 -0.47 -22.72 -3.76
C VAL A 51 -0.18 -22.67 -5.26
N ASN A 52 0.24 -23.77 -5.87
CA ASN A 52 0.49 -23.82 -7.32
C ASN A 52 -0.80 -23.59 -8.10
N LYS A 53 -1.91 -24.20 -7.69
CA LYS A 53 -3.22 -23.99 -8.32
C LYS A 53 -3.69 -22.53 -8.20
N GLU A 54 -3.51 -21.92 -7.04
CA GLU A 54 -3.84 -20.49 -6.87
C GLU A 54 -2.94 -19.58 -7.72
N SER A 55 -1.66 -19.93 -7.86
CA SER A 55 -0.74 -19.20 -8.75
C SER A 55 -1.17 -19.29 -10.21
N GLU A 56 -1.61 -20.46 -10.67
CA GLU A 56 -2.12 -20.66 -12.04
C GLU A 56 -3.42 -19.87 -12.27
N ASP A 57 -4.34 -19.88 -11.31
CA ASP A 57 -5.59 -19.11 -11.37
C ASP A 57 -5.32 -17.60 -11.45
N ILE A 58 -4.35 -17.09 -10.68
CA ILE A 58 -3.94 -15.67 -10.72
C ILE A 58 -3.33 -15.33 -12.08
N SER A 59 -2.44 -16.20 -12.60
CA SER A 59 -1.76 -15.97 -13.88
C SER A 59 -2.74 -15.94 -15.04
N GLY A 60 -3.66 -16.90 -15.13
CA GLY A 60 -4.69 -16.94 -16.17
C GLY A 60 -5.67 -15.77 -16.10
N MET A 61 -5.90 -15.21 -14.91
CA MET A 61 -6.67 -13.97 -14.78
C MET A 61 -5.93 -12.74 -15.28
N MET A 62 -4.63 -12.63 -14.99
CA MET A 62 -3.82 -11.52 -15.48
C MET A 62 -3.75 -11.52 -17.02
N GLU A 63 -3.61 -12.70 -17.63
CA GLU A 63 -3.63 -12.86 -19.08
C GLU A 63 -4.95 -12.37 -19.70
N LYS A 64 -6.10 -12.78 -19.14
CA LYS A 64 -7.42 -12.28 -19.60
C LYS A 64 -7.58 -10.77 -19.43
N GLN A 65 -7.01 -10.18 -18.38
CA GLN A 65 -7.04 -8.71 -18.22
C GLN A 65 -6.19 -8.01 -19.28
N VAL A 66 -5.04 -8.57 -19.64
CA VAL A 66 -4.19 -8.06 -20.72
C VAL A 66 -4.92 -8.15 -22.07
N GLU A 67 -5.55 -9.28 -22.38
CA GLU A 67 -6.35 -9.45 -23.60
C GLU A 67 -7.50 -8.45 -23.68
N ASN A 68 -8.28 -8.28 -22.61
CA ASN A 68 -9.37 -7.31 -22.57
C ASN A 68 -8.89 -5.87 -22.78
N LEU A 69 -7.75 -5.51 -22.21
CA LEU A 69 -7.13 -4.19 -22.42
C LEU A 69 -6.65 -4.02 -23.87
N GLN A 70 -6.05 -5.04 -24.45
CA GLN A 70 -5.62 -5.02 -25.85
C GLN A 70 -6.83 -4.86 -26.81
N SER A 71 -7.91 -5.61 -26.61
CA SER A 71 -9.13 -5.48 -27.41
C SER A 71 -9.80 -4.10 -27.23
N ALA A 72 -9.80 -3.54 -26.02
CA ALA A 72 -10.29 -2.18 -25.77
C ALA A 72 -9.42 -1.10 -26.44
N MET A 73 -8.12 -1.35 -26.58
CA MET A 73 -7.21 -0.46 -27.30
C MET A 73 -7.39 -0.55 -28.82
N GLU A 74 -7.69 -1.72 -29.36
CA GLU A 74 -7.96 -1.92 -30.80
C GLU A 74 -9.28 -1.29 -31.22
N THR A 75 -10.35 -1.49 -30.45
CA THR A 75 -11.66 -0.87 -30.71
C THR A 75 -11.60 0.67 -30.70
N ARG A 76 -10.71 1.27 -29.88
CA ARG A 76 -10.45 2.72 -29.88
C ARG A 76 -9.68 3.24 -31.09
N LYS A 77 -8.97 2.39 -31.85
CA LYS A 77 -8.29 2.81 -33.08
C LYS A 77 -9.26 3.04 -34.24
N GLU A 78 -10.48 2.49 -34.17
CA GLU A 78 -11.51 2.66 -35.22
C GLU A 78 -12.42 3.89 -35.00
N GLU A 79 -12.50 4.42 -33.78
CA GLU A 79 -13.27 5.61 -33.41
C GLU A 79 -12.84 6.94 -34.10
N PRO A 80 -11.54 7.24 -34.32
CA PRO A 80 -11.14 8.48 -34.98
C PRO A 80 -11.58 8.59 -36.46
N ALA A 81 -11.87 7.46 -37.14
CA ALA A 81 -12.32 7.47 -38.53
C ALA A 81 -13.80 7.93 -38.69
N ARG A 82 -14.63 7.80 -37.65
CA ARG A 82 -16.03 8.28 -37.68
C ARG A 82 -16.17 9.76 -37.31
N ILE A 83 -15.27 10.29 -36.48
CA ILE A 83 -15.29 11.69 -36.01
C ILE A 83 -14.83 12.66 -37.11
N ALA A 84 -13.98 12.23 -38.04
CA ALA A 84 -13.51 13.04 -39.16
C ALA A 84 -14.60 13.50 -40.14
N LYS A 85 -15.80 12.89 -40.11
CA LYS A 85 -16.92 13.27 -41.01
C LYS A 85 -17.91 14.29 -40.42
N ILE A 86 -17.79 14.66 -39.14
CA ILE A 86 -18.81 15.51 -38.45
C ILE A 86 -18.20 16.80 -37.85
N ALA A 87 -16.88 16.99 -37.89
CA ALA A 87 -16.25 18.15 -37.28
C ALA A 87 -16.36 19.41 -38.17
N GLU A 88 -17.44 20.19 -37.99
CA GLU A 88 -17.37 21.63 -38.19
C GLU A 88 -16.30 22.24 -37.26
N PRO A 89 -15.60 23.31 -37.68
CA PRO A 89 -14.51 23.90 -36.91
C PRO A 89 -15.07 24.53 -35.61
N ARG A 90 -14.78 23.88 -34.49
CA ARG A 90 -15.09 24.36 -33.14
C ARG A 90 -13.97 25.31 -32.67
N PRO A 91 -14.24 26.39 -31.90
CA PRO A 91 -13.19 27.34 -31.55
C PRO A 91 -12.22 26.74 -30.52
N GLU A 92 -10.96 26.55 -30.92
CA GLU A 92 -9.87 25.90 -30.16
C GLU A 92 -9.35 26.69 -28.93
N ALA A 93 -9.95 27.84 -28.62
CA ALA A 93 -9.39 28.77 -27.63
C ALA A 93 -9.60 28.37 -26.15
N ASP A 94 -10.54 27.46 -25.86
CA ASP A 94 -10.96 27.17 -24.48
C ASP A 94 -10.24 25.94 -23.85
N GLU A 95 -9.86 24.94 -24.66
CA GLU A 95 -9.08 23.78 -24.18
C GLU A 95 -7.62 24.14 -23.86
N SER A 96 -7.02 25.06 -24.61
CA SER A 96 -5.63 25.47 -24.37
C SER A 96 -5.46 26.17 -23.01
N ARG A 97 -6.44 27.00 -22.61
CA ARG A 97 -6.42 27.73 -21.33
C ARG A 97 -6.59 26.80 -20.13
N THR A 98 -7.44 25.78 -20.24
CA THR A 98 -7.69 24.83 -19.14
C THR A 98 -6.49 23.90 -18.93
N VAL A 99 -5.85 23.44 -20.01
CA VAL A 99 -4.59 22.65 -19.94
C VAL A 99 -3.47 23.47 -19.31
N GLN A 100 -3.35 24.76 -19.67
CA GLN A 100 -2.31 25.62 -19.12
C GLN A 100 -2.53 25.93 -17.63
N ALA A 101 -3.78 26.13 -17.21
CA ALA A 101 -4.12 26.30 -15.79
C ALA A 101 -3.82 25.04 -14.97
N GLU A 102 -4.12 23.85 -15.49
CA GLU A 102 -3.82 22.59 -14.81
C GLU A 102 -2.31 22.34 -14.72
N LYS A 103 -1.55 22.67 -15.77
CA LYS A 103 -0.08 22.61 -15.74
C LYS A 103 0.50 23.54 -14.68
N MET A 104 -0.03 24.75 -14.52
CA MET A 104 0.39 25.65 -13.44
C MET A 104 0.05 25.09 -12.05
N ARG A 105 -1.10 24.44 -11.89
CA ARG A 105 -1.51 23.80 -10.63
C ARG A 105 -0.56 22.67 -10.24
N ILE A 106 -0.24 21.78 -11.18
CA ILE A 106 0.71 20.67 -10.99
C ILE A 106 2.09 21.20 -10.62
N ASN A 107 2.58 22.22 -11.33
CA ASN A 107 3.89 22.81 -11.03
C ASN A 107 3.95 23.41 -9.62
N ARG A 108 2.88 24.04 -9.13
CA ARG A 108 2.83 24.53 -7.74
C ARG A 108 2.93 23.38 -6.72
N LEU A 109 2.25 22.27 -6.99
CA LEU A 109 2.31 21.08 -6.14
C LEU A 109 3.72 20.49 -6.09
N LEU A 110 4.38 20.36 -7.25
CA LEU A 110 5.75 19.83 -7.33
C LEU A 110 6.73 20.70 -6.53
N VAL A 111 6.67 22.02 -6.69
CA VAL A 111 7.52 22.95 -5.93
C VAL A 111 7.28 22.84 -4.42
N GLN A 112 6.03 22.59 -4.00
CA GLN A 112 5.73 22.35 -2.59
C GLN A 112 6.34 21.02 -2.10
N CYS A 113 6.14 19.93 -2.83
CA CYS A 113 6.71 18.63 -2.48
C CYS A 113 8.24 18.66 -2.42
N GLU A 114 8.90 19.37 -3.32
CA GLU A 114 10.36 19.57 -3.28
C GLU A 114 10.81 20.26 -2.00
N ARG A 115 10.08 21.29 -1.54
CA ARG A 115 10.40 21.96 -0.27
C ARG A 115 10.22 21.03 0.93
N GLU A 116 9.14 20.25 0.96
CA GLU A 116 8.89 19.28 2.02
C GLU A 116 9.99 18.21 2.08
N ILE A 117 10.44 17.69 0.93
CA ILE A 117 11.55 16.74 0.86
C ILE A 117 12.84 17.35 1.39
N ILE A 118 13.15 18.60 1.02
CA ILE A 118 14.34 19.31 1.53
C ILE A 118 14.26 19.48 3.04
N GLU A 119 13.08 19.80 3.58
CA GLU A 119 12.86 19.93 5.02
C GLU A 119 13.04 18.61 5.75
N ILE A 120 12.47 17.51 5.22
CA ILE A 120 12.67 16.16 5.74
C ILE A 120 14.15 15.81 5.72
N ASP A 121 14.86 16.04 4.61
CA ASP A 121 16.29 15.76 4.50
C ASP A 121 17.11 16.58 5.52
N LYS A 122 16.81 17.88 5.66
CA LYS A 122 17.43 18.72 6.70
C LYS A 122 17.17 18.17 8.10
N HIS A 123 15.97 17.69 8.38
CA HIS A 123 15.62 17.09 9.66
C HIS A 123 16.37 15.77 9.90
N LEU A 124 16.44 14.90 8.89
CA LEU A 124 17.12 13.61 8.96
C LEU A 124 18.65 13.73 9.08
N ARG A 125 19.26 14.80 8.53
CA ARG A 125 20.69 15.08 8.75
C ARG A 125 21.04 15.30 10.23
N HIS A 126 20.12 15.88 11.00
CA HIS A 126 20.31 16.13 12.43
C HIS A 126 19.72 15.03 13.31
N ASN A 127 18.67 14.35 12.81
CA ASN A 127 18.04 13.18 13.42
C ASN A 127 18.26 11.96 12.53
N TRP A 128 19.50 11.47 12.50
CA TRP A 128 19.80 10.17 11.91
C TRP A 128 18.95 9.10 12.60
N ILE A 129 17.92 8.64 11.91
CA ILE A 129 17.17 7.45 12.28
C ILE A 129 18.19 6.31 12.18
N ARG A 130 18.79 5.95 13.32
CA ARG A 130 19.66 4.79 13.40
C ARG A 130 18.85 3.57 12.96
N ALA A 131 19.40 2.82 12.00
CA ALA A 131 18.86 1.51 11.66
C ALA A 131 18.68 0.70 12.96
N ARG A 132 17.47 0.18 13.19
CA ARG A 132 17.19 -0.66 14.36
C ARG A 132 17.96 -1.96 14.18
N VAL A 133 19.09 -2.07 14.89
CA VAL A 133 19.83 -3.32 14.98
C VAL A 133 19.12 -4.19 16.00
N PHE A 134 18.42 -5.22 15.52
CA PHE A 134 17.86 -6.25 16.39
C PHE A 134 19.00 -7.20 16.81
N GLY A 135 19.24 -7.31 18.12
CA GLY A 135 20.32 -8.14 18.66
C GLY A 135 20.59 -7.85 20.14
N SER A 136 21.39 -8.69 20.79
CA SER A 136 21.80 -8.50 22.18
C SER A 136 22.74 -7.28 22.27
N ARG A 137 22.17 -6.10 22.55
CA ARG A 137 22.94 -4.88 22.79
C ARG A 137 22.96 -4.61 24.28
N THR A 138 24.13 -4.79 24.89
CA THR A 138 24.37 -4.35 26.27
C THR A 138 24.29 -2.83 26.32
N MET A 139 23.55 -2.33 27.31
CA MET A 139 23.41 -0.89 27.53
C MET A 139 24.76 -0.28 27.92
N LYS A 140 25.00 0.99 27.59
CA LYS A 140 26.17 1.71 28.09
C LYS A 140 26.00 1.91 29.61
N GLU A 141 27.10 1.95 30.36
CA GLU A 141 27.08 2.12 31.83
C GLU A 141 26.27 3.34 32.28
N THR A 142 26.33 4.43 31.51
CA THR A 142 25.56 5.66 31.76
C THR A 142 24.05 5.48 31.63
N GLY A 143 23.59 4.44 30.92
CA GLY A 143 22.17 4.11 30.77
C GLY A 143 21.64 3.14 31.81
N SER A 144 22.47 2.59 32.70
CA SER A 144 22.10 1.50 33.63
C SER A 144 20.86 1.76 34.50
N HIS A 145 20.52 3.03 34.75
CA HIS A 145 19.34 3.45 35.50
C HIS A 145 18.03 3.49 34.67
N ILE A 146 18.13 3.35 33.34
CA ILE A 146 16.97 3.38 32.44
C ILE A 146 16.18 2.07 32.57
N VAL A 147 14.87 2.20 32.76
CA VAL A 147 13.94 1.09 32.88
C VAL A 147 13.33 0.76 31.53
N CYS A 148 13.38 -0.50 31.13
CA CYS A 148 12.64 -0.96 29.96
C CYS A 148 11.13 -0.86 30.21
N VAL A 149 10.43 -0.02 29.44
CA VAL A 149 8.99 0.23 29.61
C VAL A 149 8.14 -1.03 29.45
N TYR A 150 8.63 -2.04 28.72
CA TYR A 150 7.92 -3.27 28.41
C TYR A 150 8.15 -4.38 29.43
N CYS A 151 9.40 -4.67 29.78
CA CYS A 151 9.71 -5.77 30.70
C CYS A 151 10.03 -5.34 32.13
N LYS A 152 10.14 -4.02 32.38
CA LYS A 152 10.47 -3.38 33.67
C LYS A 152 11.86 -3.71 34.25
N LYS A 153 12.73 -4.37 33.49
CA LYS A 153 14.14 -4.57 33.86
C LYS A 153 14.93 -3.27 33.69
N HIS A 154 15.89 -3.03 34.57
CA HIS A 154 16.77 -1.86 34.55
C HIS A 154 18.09 -2.22 33.87
N GLY A 155 18.64 -1.32 33.06
CA GLY A 155 20.03 -1.37 32.59
C GLY A 155 20.44 -2.52 31.65
N ASP A 156 19.60 -3.54 31.46
CA ASP A 156 19.93 -4.70 30.63
C ASP A 156 19.84 -4.40 29.12
N HIS A 157 18.83 -3.65 28.70
CA HIS A 157 18.53 -3.36 27.29
C HIS A 157 17.64 -2.13 27.15
N TYR A 158 17.74 -1.45 26.01
CA TYR A 158 16.82 -0.37 25.65
C TYR A 158 15.46 -0.93 25.25
N ALA A 159 14.41 -0.12 25.40
CA ALA A 159 13.02 -0.52 25.14
C ALA A 159 12.80 -1.04 23.70
N ASP A 160 13.50 -0.46 22.72
CA ASP A 160 13.45 -0.83 21.31
C ASP A 160 14.10 -2.18 20.99
N VAL A 161 14.86 -2.76 21.94
CA VAL A 161 15.51 -4.08 21.82
C VAL A 161 15.02 -5.05 22.90
N CYS A 162 13.84 -4.81 23.46
CA CYS A 162 13.29 -5.65 24.52
C CYS A 162 13.03 -7.09 24.04
N PRO A 163 13.59 -8.12 24.68
CA PRO A 163 13.40 -9.52 24.25
C PRO A 163 11.97 -10.01 24.41
N LYS A 164 11.14 -9.33 25.22
CA LYS A 164 9.70 -9.60 25.31
C LYS A 164 8.94 -9.14 24.07
N LEU A 165 9.47 -8.16 23.33
CA LEU A 165 8.90 -7.63 22.10
C LEU A 165 9.74 -8.04 20.89
N LYS A 166 9.47 -9.24 20.39
CA LYS A 166 10.18 -9.82 19.24
C LYS A 166 9.82 -9.16 17.90
N THR A 167 8.67 -8.50 17.82
CA THR A 167 8.17 -7.90 16.57
C THR A 167 7.50 -6.54 16.81
N VAL A 168 7.48 -5.71 15.76
CA VAL A 168 6.82 -4.39 15.77
C VAL A 168 5.31 -4.53 16.03
N ALA A 169 4.68 -5.58 15.49
CA ALA A 169 3.27 -5.88 15.74
C ALA A 169 2.96 -6.08 17.23
N ASN A 170 3.85 -6.76 17.96
CA ASN A 170 3.69 -6.97 19.41
C ASN A 170 3.85 -5.68 20.21
N ALA A 171 4.66 -4.73 19.72
CA ALA A 171 4.80 -3.43 20.35
C ALA A 171 3.51 -2.62 20.15
N TYR A 172 2.97 -2.59 18.93
CA TYR A 172 1.71 -1.92 18.63
C TYR A 172 0.53 -2.47 19.43
N SER A 173 0.42 -3.79 19.59
CA SER A 173 -0.65 -4.37 20.41
C SER A 173 -0.54 -4.01 21.89
N PHE A 174 0.67 -3.94 22.46
CA PHE A 174 0.90 -3.50 23.83
C PHE A 174 0.44 -2.06 24.07
N TRP A 175 0.72 -1.15 23.14
CA TRP A 175 0.28 0.25 23.24
C TRP A 175 -1.23 0.39 23.05
N ARG A 176 -1.80 -0.32 22.07
CA ARG A 176 -3.25 -0.32 21.82
C ARG A 176 -4.05 -0.82 23.03
N MET A 177 -3.55 -1.87 23.71
CA MET A 177 -4.16 -2.37 24.95
C MET A 177 -4.06 -1.39 26.12
N LYS A 178 -3.05 -0.51 26.15
CA LYS A 178 -2.92 0.53 27.17
C LYS A 178 -3.87 1.70 26.93
N ASP A 179 -4.07 2.08 25.67
CA ASP A 179 -5.00 3.13 25.29
C ASP A 179 -6.46 2.71 25.59
N ASP A 180 -6.80 1.45 25.36
CA ASP A 180 -8.11 0.88 25.71
C ASP A 180 -8.32 0.72 27.23
N ALA A 181 -7.22 0.69 28.01
CA ALA A 181 -7.25 0.58 29.48
C ALA A 181 -7.24 1.96 30.19
N GLY A 182 -7.27 3.07 29.46
CA GLY A 182 -7.46 4.41 30.04
C GLY A 182 -6.32 4.92 30.92
N PHE A 183 -5.08 4.45 30.72
CA PHE A 183 -3.92 5.00 31.42
C PHE A 183 -3.28 6.12 30.58
N ALA A 184 -3.69 7.36 30.87
CA ALA A 184 -2.97 8.59 30.52
C ALA A 184 -1.69 8.76 31.36
#